data_AF-A0AAW5QRS5-F1
#
_entry.id   AF-A0AAW5QRS5-F1
#
_cell.length_a   1.000
_cell.length_b   1.000
_cell.length_c   1.000
_cell.angle_alpha   90.00
_cell.angle_beta   90.00
_cell.angle_gamma   90.00
#
_symmetry.space_group_name_H-M   'P 1'
#
loop_
_entity.id
_entity.type
_entity.pdbx_description
1 polymer ?
#
loop_
_entity_poly.entity_id
_entity_poly.type
_entity_poly.pdbx_seq_one_letter_code
_entity_poly.pdbx_strand_id
1 'polypeptide(L)' 'LYAYPDDLSRPWMRINVVSSLDGAVAVEGRSGALGSPADQKVFGLLRELADVILVGAGSVRAENYGGARTSEALRVRRE' A
#
# COMPACT_ATOMS: atom_id res chain seq x y z
N LEU A 1 -0.03 15.21 4.32
CA LEU A 1 0.60 14.04 4.99
C LEU A 1 1.10 12.99 3.99
N TYR A 2 0.29 12.54 3.04
CA TYR A 2 0.67 11.44 2.14
C TYR A 2 1.29 11.85 0.79
N ALA A 3 1.54 13.14 0.57
CA ALA A 3 2.04 13.66 -0.70
C ALA A 3 3.30 12.93 -1.21
N TYR A 4 3.42 12.91 -2.53
CA TYR A 4 4.67 12.52 -3.19
C TYR A 4 5.74 13.58 -2.85
N PRO A 5 7.01 13.20 -2.60
CA PRO A 5 8.04 14.17 -2.26
C PRO A 5 8.36 15.08 -3.45
N ASP A 6 8.47 16.38 -3.22
CA ASP A 6 9.00 17.31 -4.20
C ASP A 6 10.52 17.13 -4.34
N ASP A 7 11.08 17.45 -5.51
CA ASP A 7 12.53 17.51 -5.80
C ASP A 7 13.33 16.24 -5.41
N LEU A 8 12.81 15.08 -5.82
CA LEU A 8 13.37 13.77 -5.51
C LEU A 8 14.78 13.58 -6.13
N SER A 9 15.85 13.68 -5.32
CA SER A 9 17.25 13.48 -5.74
C SER A 9 17.78 12.05 -5.55
N ARG A 10 17.01 11.20 -4.85
CA ARG A 10 17.33 9.79 -4.56
C ARG A 10 16.05 9.00 -4.32
N PRO A 11 16.04 7.66 -4.48
CA PRO A 11 14.85 6.85 -4.22
C PRO A 11 14.26 7.07 -2.83
N TRP A 12 12.92 7.21 -2.77
CA TRP A 12 12.17 7.35 -1.53
C TRP A 12 11.39 6.05 -1.23
N MET A 13 11.60 5.48 -0.06
CA MET A 13 10.92 4.26 0.37
C MET A 13 9.92 4.56 1.49
N ARG A 14 8.69 4.05 1.33
CA ARG A 14 7.65 4.09 2.36
C ARG A 14 7.25 2.65 2.69
N ILE A 15 7.13 2.35 3.97
CA ILE A 15 6.58 1.09 4.47
C ILE A 15 5.16 1.38 4.95
N ASN A 16 4.20 0.54 4.54
CA ASN A 16 2.82 0.63 4.97
C ASN A 16 2.38 -0.73 5.52
N VAL A 17 1.93 -0.75 6.77
CA VAL A 17 1.51 -1.95 7.51
C VAL A 17 0.35 -1.61 8.43
N VAL A 18 -0.44 -2.62 8.79
CA VAL A 18 -1.44 -2.54 9.85
C VAL A 18 -1.08 -3.57 10.92
N SER A 19 -1.29 -3.21 12.19
CA SER A 19 -1.12 -4.13 13.32
C SER A 19 -2.22 -3.93 14.36
N SER A 20 -2.49 -4.97 15.14
CA SER A 20 -3.22 -4.84 16.40
C SER A 20 -2.38 -4.08 17.43
N LEU A 21 -3.01 -3.76 18.57
CA LEU A 21 -2.36 -3.04 19.68
C LEU A 21 -1.20 -3.82 20.31
N ASP A 22 -1.29 -5.15 20.33
CA ASP A 22 -0.24 -6.06 20.80
C ASP A 22 0.77 -6.44 19.69
N GLY A 23 0.65 -5.86 18.50
CA GLY A 23 1.63 -6.00 17.42
C GLY A 23 1.39 -7.18 16.47
N ALA A 24 0.27 -7.89 16.56
CA ALA A 24 -0.11 -8.89 15.57
C ALA A 24 -0.39 -8.23 14.22
N VAL A 25 0.04 -8.87 13.13
CA VAL A 25 -0.08 -8.35 11.76
C VAL A 25 -1.11 -9.10 10.91
N ALA A 26 -1.72 -10.14 11.48
CA ALA A 26 -2.72 -10.95 10.82
C ALA A 26 -3.70 -11.56 11.83
N VAL A 27 -4.93 -11.80 11.38
CA VAL A 27 -5.95 -12.62 12.03
C VAL A 27 -6.26 -13.75 11.05
N GLU A 28 -6.18 -15.00 11.52
CA GLU A 28 -6.35 -16.19 10.67
C GLU A 28 -5.47 -16.19 9.41
N GLY A 29 -4.25 -15.64 9.54
CA GLY A 29 -3.26 -15.59 8.45
C GLY A 29 -3.47 -14.47 7.42
N ARG A 30 -4.44 -13.57 7.63
CA ARG A 30 -4.66 -12.39 6.78
C ARG A 30 -4.69 -11.07 7.55
N SER A 31 -4.21 -10.00 6.95
CA SER A 31 -4.21 -8.66 7.57
C SER A 31 -5.56 -7.95 7.46
N GLY A 32 -6.44 -8.40 6.56
CA GLY A 32 -7.70 -7.70 6.24
C GLY A 32 -8.61 -7.42 7.45
N ALA A 33 -8.67 -8.35 8.40
CA ALA A 33 -9.50 -8.21 9.61
C ALA A 33 -8.92 -7.21 10.64
N LEU A 34 -7.67 -6.78 10.49
CA LEU A 34 -7.08 -5.68 11.28
C LEU A 34 -7.36 -4.31 10.66
N GLY A 35 -7.76 -4.27 9.38
CA GLY A 35 -8.02 -3.04 8.64
C GLY A 35 -9.40 -2.46 8.90
N SER A 36 -9.56 -1.20 8.50
CA SER A 36 -10.83 -0.48 8.49
C SER A 36 -11.11 0.11 7.10
N PRO A 37 -12.34 0.57 6.80
CA PRO A 37 -12.60 1.27 5.54
C PRO A 37 -11.71 2.51 5.32
N ALA A 38 -11.29 3.18 6.40
CA ALA A 38 -10.38 4.31 6.32
C ALA A 38 -8.94 3.88 6.00
N ASP A 39 -8.47 2.81 6.65
CA ASP A 39 -7.17 2.18 6.36
C ASP A 39 -7.09 1.74 4.88
N GLN A 40 -8.12 1.09 4.35
CA GLN A 40 -8.16 0.66 2.95
C GLN A 40 -8.07 1.84 1.96
N LYS A 41 -8.65 2.99 2.30
CA LYS A 41 -8.52 4.22 1.49
C LYS A 41 -7.07 4.72 1.47
N VAL A 42 -6.41 4.75 2.62
CA VAL A 42 -5.00 5.16 2.73
C VAL A 42 -4.10 4.16 2.00
N PHE A 43 -4.32 2.86 2.20
CA PHE A 43 -3.61 1.79 1.51
C PHE A 43 -3.69 1.91 -0.02
N GLY A 44 -4.89 2.20 -0.54
CA GLY A 44 -5.09 2.50 -1.97
C GLY A 44 -4.31 3.73 -2.42
N LEU A 45 -4.49 4.87 -1.72
CA LEU A 45 -3.80 6.12 -2.03
C LEU A 45 -2.27 5.96 -2.05
N LEU A 46 -1.71 5.20 -1.11
CA LEU A 46 -0.27 4.96 -1.03
C LEU A 46 0.26 4.15 -2.21
N ARG A 47 -0.49 3.15 -2.67
CA ARG A 47 -0.16 2.37 -3.88
C ARG A 47 -0.28 3.20 -5.15
N GLU A 48 -1.27 4.05 -5.18
CA GLU A 48 -1.52 5.01 -6.25
C GLU A 48 -0.38 6.02 -6.43
N LEU A 49 0.19 6.49 -5.31
CA LEU A 49 1.34 7.40 -5.30
C LEU A 49 2.69 6.71 -5.50
N ALA A 50 2.76 5.38 -5.39
CA ALA A 50 4.01 4.65 -5.54
C ALA A 50 4.35 4.40 -7.01
N ASP A 51 5.60 4.64 -7.40
CA ASP A 51 6.10 4.25 -8.73
C ASP A 51 6.26 2.73 -8.85
N VAL A 52 6.70 2.09 -7.77
CA VAL A 52 6.89 0.65 -7.66
C VAL A 52 6.31 0.17 -6.34
N ILE A 53 5.56 -0.93 -6.39
CA ILE A 53 5.04 -1.61 -5.21
C ILE A 53 5.85 -2.89 -5.01
N LEU A 54 6.63 -2.95 -3.93
CA LEU A 54 7.33 -4.15 -3.50
C LEU A 54 6.48 -4.89 -2.46
N VAL A 55 6.26 -6.19 -2.67
CA VAL A 55 5.49 -7.03 -1.75
C VAL A 55 6.12 -8.42 -1.64
N GLY A 56 6.15 -8.97 -0.42
CA GLY A 56 6.63 -10.33 -0.19
C GLY A 56 5.72 -11.37 -0.84
N ALA A 57 6.31 -12.38 -1.48
CA ALA A 57 5.55 -13.41 -2.19
C ALA A 57 4.60 -14.23 -1.27
N GLY A 58 4.93 -14.35 0.02
CA GLY A 58 4.04 -14.96 1.02
C GLY A 58 2.73 -14.19 1.18
N SER A 59 2.82 -12.87 1.34
CA SER A 59 1.65 -11.97 1.43
C SER A 59 0.82 -11.99 0.15
N VAL A 60 1.47 -11.98 -1.02
CA VAL A 60 0.77 -12.07 -2.32
C VAL A 60 -0.15 -13.30 -2.37
N ARG A 61 0.36 -14.47 -1.93
CA ARG A 61 -0.41 -15.72 -1.92
C ARG A 61 -1.48 -15.74 -0.83
N ALA A 62 -1.15 -15.32 0.39
CA ALA A 62 -2.08 -15.36 1.52
C ALA A 62 -3.29 -14.43 1.31
N GLU A 63 -3.05 -13.26 0.72
CA GLU A 63 -4.05 -12.21 0.49
C GLU A 63 -4.67 -12.26 -0.91
N ASN A 64 -4.25 -13.20 -1.76
CA ASN A 64 -4.69 -13.32 -3.15
C ASN A 64 -4.55 -12.00 -3.94
N TYR A 65 -3.38 -11.36 -3.85
CA TYR A 65 -3.15 -10.11 -4.58
C TYR A 65 -3.10 -10.33 -6.10
N GLY A 66 -3.90 -9.55 -6.82
CA GLY A 66 -3.74 -9.35 -8.25
C GLY A 66 -2.66 -8.31 -8.58
N GLY A 67 -2.34 -8.19 -9.87
CA GLY A 67 -1.44 -7.13 -10.35
C GLY A 67 -1.96 -5.74 -9.97
N ALA A 68 -1.05 -4.85 -9.60
CA ALA A 68 -1.38 -3.46 -9.28
C ALA A 68 -2.05 -2.77 -10.47
N ARG A 69 -3.07 -1.97 -10.20
CA ARG A 69 -3.78 -1.18 -11.20
C ARG A 69 -3.73 0.29 -10.79
N THR A 70 -3.45 1.16 -11.74
CA THR A 70 -3.45 2.61 -11.54
C THR A 70 -4.74 3.17 -12.12
N SER A 71 -5.39 4.10 -11.40
CA SER A 71 -6.55 4.81 -11.93
C SER A 71 -6.14 5.77 -13.05
N GLU A 72 -7.05 6.01 -14.00
CA GLU A 72 -6.81 6.89 -15.14
C GLU A 72 -6.43 8.32 -14.71
N ALA A 73 -7.14 8.86 -13.72
CA ALA A 73 -6.85 10.18 -13.14
C ALA A 73 -5.42 10.33 -12.62
N LEU A 74 -4.79 9.25 -12.15
CA LEU A 74 -3.42 9.26 -11.69
C LEU A 74 -2.39 9.05 -12.79
N ARG A 75 -2.73 8.27 -13.82
CA ARG A 75 -1.92 8.22 -15.03
C ARG A 75 -1.74 9.62 -15.63
N VAL A 76 -2.85 10.35 -15.76
CA VAL A 76 -2.83 11.75 -16.26
C VAL A 76 -2.01 12.67 -15.37
N ARG A 77 -1.98 12.47 -14.05
CA ARG A 77 -1.15 13.28 -13.14
C ARG A 77 0.36 13.02 -13.24
N ARG A 78 0.76 11.90 -13.85
CA ARG A 78 2.18 11.52 -14.02
C ARG A 78 2.73 11.88 -15.40
N GLU A 79 1.85 12.21 -16.36
CA GLU A 79 2.18 12.71 -17.70
C GLU A 79 2.36 14.24 -17.66
#